data_AF-A0A392N7D7-F1
#
_entry.id   AF-A0A392N7D7-F1
#
_cell.length_a   1.000
_cell.length_b   1.000
_cell.length_c   1.000
_cell.angle_alpha   90.00
_cell.angle_beta   90.00
_cell.angle_gamma   90.00
#
_symmetry.space_group_name_H-M   'P 1'
#
loop_
_entity.id
_entity.type
_entity.pdbx_description
1 polymer ?
#
loop_
_entity_poly.entity_id
_entity_poly.type
_entity_poly.pdbx_seq_one_letter_code
_entity_poly.pdbx_strand_id
1 'polypeptide(L)' 'MFVSSEGSKIVSKEILRVIKEEWETSLYWKTMPVEFGEDSPYDPVHSDGTSTVNVSNVPFPEDEDWEWE' A
#
# COMPACT_ATOMS: atom_id res chain seq x y z
N MET A 1 0.44 25.39 -11.12
CA MET A 1 1.41 25.77 -10.07
C MET A 1 2.37 24.60 -9.95
N PHE A 2 3.58 24.72 -10.48
CA PHE A 2 4.60 23.67 -10.38
C PHE A 2 5.73 24.18 -9.51
N VAL A 3 6.22 23.35 -8.61
CA VAL A 3 7.39 23.66 -7.79
C VAL A 3 8.63 23.40 -8.66
N SER A 4 9.62 24.28 -8.60
CA SER A 4 10.90 24.05 -9.29
C SER A 4 11.58 22.79 -8.75
N SER A 5 12.54 22.23 -9.50
CA SER A 5 13.31 21.05 -9.05
C SER A 5 13.94 21.24 -7.66
N GLU A 6 14.41 22.45 -7.37
CA GLU A 6 14.98 22.80 -6.07
C GLU A 6 13.92 22.87 -4.97
N GLY A 7 12.75 23.45 -5.26
CA GLY A 7 11.65 23.44 -4.31
C GLY A 7 11.12 22.03 -4.04
N SER A 8 11.06 21.15 -5.05
CA SER A 8 10.69 19.74 -4.87
C SER A 8 11.64 19.02 -3.93
N LYS A 9 12.96 19.26 -4.03
CA LYS A 9 13.94 18.69 -3.08
C LYS A 9 13.69 19.14 -1.65
N ILE A 10 13.38 20.42 -1.44
CA ILE A 10 13.11 20.97 -0.11
C ILE A 10 11.84 20.32 0.47
N VAL A 11 10.77 20.26 -0.32
CA VAL A 11 9.50 19.64 0.09
C VAL A 11 9.71 18.16 0.43
N SER A 12 10.41 17.40 -0.41
CA SER A 12 10.68 15.98 -0.16
C SER A 12 11.52 15.76 1.11
N LYS A 13 12.52 16.61 1.37
CA LYS A 13 13.32 16.53 2.61
C LYS A 13 12.47 16.77 3.85
N GLU A 14 11.56 17.74 3.80
CA GLU A 14 10.71 18.08 4.94
C GLU A 14 9.67 16.99 5.22
N ILE A 15 9.06 16.42 4.18
CA ILE A 15 8.18 15.25 4.30
C ILE A 15 8.92 14.09 4.96
N LEU A 16 10.13 13.77 4.49
CA LEU A 16 10.94 12.69 5.07
C LEU A 16 11.37 12.97 6.52
N ARG A 17 11.59 14.23 6.88
CA ARG A 17 11.91 14.64 8.26
C ARG A 17 10.72 14.38 9.19
N VAL A 18 9.53 14.84 8.81
CA VAL A 18 8.29 14.65 9.58
C VAL A 18 7.95 13.17 9.74
N ILE A 19 8.07 12.38 8.66
CA ILE A 19 7.86 10.93 8.71
C ILE A 19 8.86 10.26 9.67
N LYS A 20 10.08 10.76 9.83
CA LYS A 20 11.06 10.17 10.76
C LYS A 20 10.86 10.58 12.22
N GLU A 21 10.34 11.77 12.48
CA GLU A 21 10.28 12.35 13.84
C GLU A 21 8.98 12.02 14.57
N GLU A 22 7.84 11.98 13.88
CA GLU A 22 6.51 11.93 14.52
C GLU A 22 5.70 10.65 14.22
N TRP A 23 6.19 9.80 13.32
CA TRP A 23 5.37 8.75 12.72
C TRP A 23 5.68 7.38 13.32
N GLU A 24 4.85 6.91 14.26
CA GLU A 24 4.96 5.56 14.86
C GLU A 24 4.50 4.43 13.92
N THR A 25 3.71 4.73 12.88
CA THR A 25 3.10 3.71 12.02
C THR A 25 3.95 3.42 10.80
N SER A 26 4.45 2.21 10.62
CA SER A 26 5.26 1.90 9.44
C SER A 26 4.42 2.05 8.15
N LEU A 27 4.90 2.82 7.16
CA LEU A 27 4.36 2.83 5.79
C LEU A 27 4.74 1.56 5.00
N TYR A 28 5.40 0.60 5.66
CA TYR A 28 5.65 -0.70 5.10
C TYR A 28 4.32 -1.43 4.90
N TRP A 29 4.03 -1.74 3.65
CA TRP A 29 2.73 -2.24 3.22
C TRP A 29 2.31 -3.54 3.93
N LYS A 30 3.24 -4.43 4.30
CA LYS A 30 2.92 -5.65 5.06
C LYS A 30 2.47 -5.40 6.50
N THR A 31 2.79 -4.23 7.06
CA THR A 31 2.37 -3.85 8.41
C THR A 31 1.15 -2.93 8.41
N MET A 32 0.74 -2.43 7.25
CA MET A 32 -0.46 -1.61 7.12
C MET A 32 -1.71 -2.51 7.06
N PRO A 33 -2.80 -2.16 7.77
CA PRO A 33 -4.06 -2.87 7.62
C PRO A 33 -4.63 -2.62 6.22
N VAL A 34 -5.29 -3.63 5.66
CA VAL A 34 -5.98 -3.51 4.37
C VAL A 34 -7.22 -2.63 4.52
N GLU A 35 -7.30 -1.57 3.72
CA GLU A 35 -8.39 -0.59 3.76
C GLU A 35 -9.74 -1.17 3.28
N PHE A 36 -9.71 -2.08 2.30
CA PHE A 36 -10.89 -2.72 1.71
C PHE A 36 -10.81 -4.25 1.85
N GLY A 37 -10.73 -4.73 3.09
CA GLY A 37 -10.57 -6.15 3.41
C GLY A 37 -11.86 -6.98 3.38
N GLU A 38 -12.98 -6.36 3.02
CA GLU A 38 -14.31 -6.96 3.06
C GLU A 38 -14.57 -7.80 1.80
N ASP A 39 -15.25 -8.94 1.96
CA ASP A 39 -15.67 -9.77 0.83
C ASP A 39 -16.65 -8.99 -0.07
N SER A 40 -16.37 -9.01 -1.37
CA SER A 40 -17.04 -8.18 -2.36
C SER A 40 -17.65 -9.05 -3.45
N PRO A 41 -18.84 -8.71 -3.99
CA PRO A 41 -19.40 -9.39 -5.17
C PRO A 41 -18.55 -9.21 -6.44
N TYR A 42 -17.55 -8.33 -6.39
CA TYR A 42 -16.58 -8.10 -7.46
C TYR A 42 -15.27 -8.86 -7.27
N ASP A 43 -15.11 -9.59 -6.15
CA ASP A 43 -13.97 -10.45 -5.93
C ASP A 43 -13.97 -11.63 -6.91
N PRO A 44 -12.81 -12.25 -7.18
CA PRO A 44 -12.73 -13.45 -8.01
C PRO A 44 -13.70 -14.53 -7.54
N VAL A 45 -14.39 -15.17 -8.50
CA VAL A 45 -15.34 -16.25 -8.22
C VAL A 45 -14.56 -17.51 -7.80
N HIS A 46 -14.95 -18.10 -6.68
CA HIS A 46 -14.38 -19.36 -6.19
C HIS A 46 -14.69 -20.52 -7.13
N SER A 47 -13.96 -21.63 -7.01
CA SER A 47 -14.14 -22.80 -7.89
C SER A 47 -15.53 -23.46 -7.78
N ASP A 48 -16.28 -23.17 -6.72
CA ASP A 48 -17.66 -23.64 -6.57
C ASP A 48 -18.68 -22.86 -7.43
N GLY A 49 -18.28 -21.74 -8.03
CA GLY A 49 -19.11 -20.91 -8.89
C GLY A 49 -20.20 -20.10 -8.19
N THR A 50 -20.23 -20.11 -6.86
CA THR A 50 -21.28 -19.50 -6.02
C THR A 50 -20.73 -18.51 -5.01
N SER A 51 -19.54 -18.76 -4.48
CA SER A 51 -18.85 -17.88 -3.54
C SER A 51 -17.75 -17.07 -4.21
N THR A 52 -17.32 -16.02 -3.54
CA THR A 52 -16.19 -15.17 -3.93
C THR A 52 -14.97 -15.48 -3.06
N VAL A 53 -13.79 -15.13 -3.57
CA VAL A 53 -12.51 -15.24 -2.86
C VAL A 53 -11.94 -13.86 -2.66
N ASN A 54 -11.97 -13.36 -1.43
CA ASN A 54 -11.35 -12.11 -1.10
C ASN A 54 -9.81 -12.19 -1.25
N VAL A 55 -9.26 -11.38 -2.15
CA VAL A 55 -7.82 -11.33 -2.46
C VAL A 55 -7.13 -10.08 -1.92
N SER A 56 -7.79 -9.36 -1.02
CA SER A 56 -7.33 -8.04 -0.54
C SER A 56 -5.99 -8.07 0.21
N ASN A 57 -5.62 -9.23 0.78
CA ASN A 57 -4.35 -9.47 1.47
C ASN A 57 -3.34 -10.28 0.63
N VAL A 58 -3.66 -10.57 -0.63
CA VAL A 58 -2.79 -11.38 -1.48
C VAL A 58 -1.82 -10.43 -2.21
N PRO A 59 -0.49 -10.58 -2.04
CA PRO A 59 0.47 -9.80 -2.82
C PRO A 59 0.31 -10.14 -4.31
N PHE A 60 0.52 -9.15 -5.18
CA PHE A 60 0.53 -9.36 -6.63
C PHE A 60 1.85 -8.84 -7.22
N PRO A 61 2.65 -9.68 -7.90
CA PRO A 61 2.52 -11.13 -8.05
C PRO A 61 2.54 -11.92 -6.73
N GLU A 62 1.83 -13.06 -6.68
CA GLU A 62 1.64 -13.88 -5.46
C GLU A 62 2.95 -14.40 -4.85
N ASP A 63 4.00 -14.51 -5.68
CA ASP A 63 5.34 -14.97 -5.30
C ASP A 63 6.37 -13.84 -5.16
N GLU A 64 5.97 -12.57 -5.35
CA GLU A 64 6.89 -11.44 -5.32
C GLU A 64 6.68 -10.59 -4.06
N ASP A 65 7.53 -10.86 -3.09
CA ASP A 65 7.71 -9.97 -1.96
C ASP A 65 8.51 -8.74 -2.42
N TRP A 66 7.82 -7.60 -2.54
CA TRP A 66 8.44 -6.29 -2.77
C TRP A 66 9.19 -5.83 -1.50
N GLU A 67 10.27 -6.55 -1.15
CA GLU A 67 11.25 -6.14 -0.15
C GLU A 67 12.25 -5.19 -0.83
N TRP A 68 12.36 -3.96 -0.33
CA TRP A 68 13.43 -3.07 -0.71
C TRP A 68 14.64 -3.41 0.18
N GLU A 69 15.72 -3.95 -0.38
CA GLU A 69 17.02 -4.09 0.33
C GLU A 69 17.57 -2.74 0.81
#